data_AF-A0A533BHN4-F1
#
_entry.id   AF-A0A533BHN4-F1
#
_cell.length_a   1.000
_cell.length_b   1.000
_cell.length_c   1.000
_cell.angle_alpha   90.00
_cell.angle_beta   90.00
_cell.angle_gamma   90.00
#
_symmetry.space_group_name_H-M   'P 1'
#
loop_
_entity.id
_entity.type
_entity.pdbx_description
1 polymer ?
#
loop_
_entity_poly.entity_id
_entity_poly.type
_entity_poly.pdbx_seq_one_letter_code
_entity_poly.pdbx_strand_id
1 'polypeptide(L)'
;MFKIKKKFDKPKPTILYNVIEDYSEFDAPGNVTVCAMTQQENLPGHAKVLSESYGVPLETMTKLLTEGGVYLYPQVGGILTRGLFACRIDPTGAVPKQTWTLDLMQFAEAEQLSRARGIPLDEVAAMVFHRTLPEELTAKLDRKNLGLDYRTLDRSVAKGGDIKYIDFRKDWSPHFKRLCIMPDGRLVETGGLEEFAQLHGITPAQAKTLVEQGGTLEVNGEILACQIVNGQPAVARFTAKNYMKAKELAATKGLHLMDALSEVGYNDPAMMRSLVRKERNGGR
;
A
#
# COMPACT_ATOMS: atom_id res chain seq x y z
N MET A 1 36.66 -32.69 -35.10
CA MET A 1 35.28 -33.06 -34.73
C MET A 1 34.96 -32.36 -33.41
N PHE A 2 34.42 -31.13 -33.45
CA PHE A 2 34.20 -30.32 -32.25
C PHE A 2 32.73 -30.37 -31.82
N LYS A 3 32.51 -30.86 -30.60
CA LYS A 3 31.21 -31.06 -29.96
C LYS A 3 30.50 -29.72 -29.76
N ILE A 4 29.32 -29.56 -30.35
CA ILE A 4 28.41 -28.44 -30.08
C ILE A 4 27.84 -28.65 -28.67
N LYS A 5 28.29 -27.83 -27.71
CA LYS A 5 27.64 -27.73 -26.39
C LYS A 5 26.23 -27.16 -26.61
N LYS A 6 25.21 -27.95 -26.24
CA LYS A 6 23.82 -27.52 -26.10
C LYS A 6 23.81 -26.24 -25.27
N LYS A 7 23.38 -25.12 -25.85
CA LYS A 7 23.10 -23.89 -25.10
C LYS A 7 22.07 -24.26 -24.04
N PHE A 8 22.42 -24.11 -22.76
CA PHE A 8 21.42 -24.04 -21.71
C PHE A 8 20.56 -22.81 -22.04
N ASP A 9 19.28 -23.03 -22.32
CA ASP A 9 18.31 -21.95 -22.36
C ASP A 9 18.43 -21.21 -21.02
N LYS A 10 18.75 -19.92 -21.06
CA LYS A 10 18.63 -19.07 -19.87
C LYS A 10 17.19 -19.22 -19.40
N PRO A 11 16.92 -19.55 -18.12
CA PRO A 11 15.56 -19.52 -17.61
C PRO A 11 15.03 -18.12 -17.87
N LYS A 12 13.96 -18.03 -18.68
CA LYS A 12 13.25 -16.76 -18.85
C LYS A 12 12.86 -16.29 -17.45
N PRO A 13 13.05 -15.01 -17.11
CA PRO A 13 12.58 -14.50 -15.83
C PRO A 13 11.11 -14.86 -15.69
N THR A 14 10.75 -15.44 -14.54
CA THR A 14 9.36 -15.72 -14.19
C THR A 14 8.67 -14.37 -14.07
N ILE A 15 8.01 -13.94 -15.15
CA ILE A 15 7.14 -12.77 -15.09
C ILE A 15 5.97 -13.20 -14.20
N LEU A 16 5.91 -12.70 -12.96
CA LEU A 16 4.83 -13.06 -12.02
C LEU A 16 3.47 -12.63 -12.57
N TYR A 17 3.39 -11.41 -13.10
CA TYR A 17 2.18 -10.83 -13.66
C TYR A 17 2.43 -10.46 -15.10
N ASN A 18 1.61 -10.99 -15.99
CA ASN A 18 1.67 -10.71 -17.42
C ASN A 18 0.46 -9.91 -17.92
N VAL A 19 -0.42 -9.53 -16.99
CA VAL A 19 -1.51 -8.57 -17.15
C VAL A 19 -1.45 -7.62 -15.95
N ILE A 20 -1.34 -6.32 -16.19
CA ILE A 20 -1.34 -5.29 -15.15
C ILE A 20 -2.34 -4.22 -15.59
N GLU A 21 -3.38 -4.00 -14.80
CA GLU A 21 -4.33 -2.90 -14.99
C GLU A 21 -4.36 -2.06 -13.72
N ASP A 22 -4.17 -0.75 -13.88
CA ASP A 22 -4.16 0.17 -12.77
C ASP A 22 -5.51 0.88 -12.67
N TYR A 23 -6.16 0.73 -11.53
CA TYR A 23 -7.41 1.42 -11.19
C TYR A 23 -7.20 2.45 -10.08
N SER A 24 -5.93 2.75 -9.78
CA SER A 24 -5.54 3.80 -8.86
C SER A 24 -5.88 5.16 -9.48
N GLU A 25 -7.10 5.62 -9.29
CA GLU A 25 -7.40 7.04 -9.35
C GLU A 25 -6.79 7.72 -8.12
N PHE A 26 -6.46 9.02 -8.23
CA PHE A 26 -5.90 9.79 -7.11
C PHE A 26 -6.87 9.96 -5.92
N ASP A 27 -8.12 9.46 -6.01
CA ASP A 27 -9.15 9.52 -4.98
C ASP A 27 -9.61 8.14 -4.48
N ALA A 28 -9.67 8.01 -3.15
CA ALA A 28 -10.16 6.84 -2.44
C ALA A 28 -11.66 6.56 -2.76
N PRO A 29 -12.14 5.30 -2.69
CA PRO A 29 -11.52 4.11 -2.10
C PRO A 29 -10.77 3.20 -3.08
N GLY A 30 -10.42 3.69 -4.28
CA GLY A 30 -10.11 2.88 -5.46
C GLY A 30 -8.67 2.46 -5.72
N ASN A 31 -7.70 2.71 -4.83
CA ASN A 31 -6.28 2.41 -5.10
C ASN A 31 -6.02 0.90 -5.17
N VAL A 32 -6.24 0.32 -6.34
CA VAL A 32 -6.02 -1.10 -6.61
C VAL A 32 -5.39 -1.28 -7.98
N THR A 33 -4.21 -1.87 -7.98
CA THR A 33 -3.63 -2.43 -9.19
C THR A 33 -4.00 -3.89 -9.29
N VAL A 34 -4.60 -4.28 -10.41
CA VAL A 34 -4.89 -5.67 -10.75
C VAL A 34 -3.65 -6.26 -11.41
N CYS A 35 -2.98 -7.15 -10.70
CA CYS A 35 -1.82 -7.87 -11.17
C CYS A 35 -2.21 -9.32 -11.45
N ALA A 36 -2.40 -9.67 -12.71
CA ALA A 36 -2.93 -10.98 -13.11
C ALA A 36 -1.95 -11.80 -13.93
N MET A 37 -2.16 -13.12 -13.91
CA MET A 37 -1.36 -14.09 -14.66
C MET A 37 -2.20 -15.08 -15.44
N THR A 38 -1.83 -15.30 -16.70
CA THR A 38 -2.41 -16.36 -17.56
C THR A 38 -1.58 -17.64 -17.58
N GLN A 39 -0.31 -17.58 -17.15
CA GLN A 39 0.59 -18.74 -17.13
C GLN A 39 0.35 -19.63 -15.92
N GLN A 40 0.87 -20.86 -15.97
CA GLN A 40 0.83 -21.76 -14.82
C GLN A 40 1.65 -21.19 -13.66
N GLU A 41 1.09 -21.30 -12.46
CA GLU A 41 1.73 -20.82 -11.24
C GLU A 41 2.99 -21.61 -10.89
N ASN A 42 4.11 -20.91 -10.74
CA ASN A 42 5.31 -21.43 -10.09
C ASN A 42 5.19 -21.19 -8.58
N LEU A 43 4.53 -22.10 -7.87
CA LEU A 43 4.18 -21.92 -6.45
C LEU A 43 5.36 -21.52 -5.56
N PRO A 44 6.55 -22.17 -5.60
CA PRO A 44 7.69 -21.76 -4.77
C PRO A 44 8.17 -20.34 -5.06
N GLY A 45 8.27 -19.96 -6.33
CA GLY A 45 8.69 -18.61 -6.73
C GLY A 45 7.64 -17.56 -6.36
N HIS A 46 6.37 -17.90 -6.55
CA HIS A 46 5.23 -17.04 -6.25
C HIS A 46 5.10 -16.77 -4.75
N ALA A 47 5.14 -17.83 -3.93
CA ALA A 47 5.08 -17.74 -2.48
C ALA A 47 6.22 -16.89 -1.91
N LYS A 48 7.44 -17.02 -2.45
CA LYS A 48 8.58 -16.18 -2.06
C LYS A 48 8.30 -14.70 -2.31
N VAL A 49 7.88 -14.35 -3.53
CA VAL A 49 7.64 -12.94 -3.89
C VAL A 49 6.50 -12.34 -3.08
N LEU A 50 5.39 -13.05 -2.90
CA LEU A 50 4.29 -12.53 -2.08
C LEU A 50 4.66 -12.45 -0.60
N SER A 51 5.38 -13.43 -0.06
CA SER A 51 5.89 -13.41 1.31
C SER A 51 6.73 -12.16 1.59
N GLU A 52 7.67 -11.86 0.69
CA GLU A 52 8.52 -10.67 0.76
C GLU A 52 7.70 -9.38 0.58
N SER A 53 6.78 -9.35 -0.39
CA SER A 53 5.95 -8.17 -0.69
C SER A 53 5.02 -7.81 0.46
N TYR A 54 4.48 -8.81 1.14
CA TYR A 54 3.36 -8.67 2.07
C TYR A 54 3.76 -8.92 3.53
N GLY A 55 5.02 -9.27 3.80
CA GLY A 55 5.49 -9.57 5.15
C GLY A 55 4.74 -10.71 5.83
N VAL A 56 4.27 -11.69 5.03
CA VAL A 56 3.67 -12.94 5.53
C VAL A 56 4.77 -13.99 5.57
N PRO A 57 4.95 -14.79 6.64
CA PRO A 57 5.95 -15.84 6.67
C PRO A 57 5.84 -16.80 5.47
N LEU A 58 6.97 -17.19 4.88
CA LEU A 58 7.00 -17.97 3.63
C LEU A 58 6.19 -19.26 3.69
N GLU A 59 6.29 -20.01 4.80
CA GLU A 59 5.52 -21.23 5.01
C GLU A 59 4.02 -20.95 5.05
N THR A 60 3.62 -19.86 5.72
CA THR A 60 2.23 -19.42 5.78
C THR A 60 1.72 -18.99 4.41
N MET A 61 2.50 -18.22 3.65
CA MET A 61 2.14 -17.82 2.29
C MET A 61 2.00 -19.03 1.37
N THR A 62 2.88 -20.02 1.47
CA THR A 62 2.80 -21.26 0.69
C THR A 62 1.52 -22.02 1.01
N LYS A 63 1.16 -22.12 2.31
CA LYS A 63 -0.09 -22.74 2.75
C LYS A 63 -1.31 -22.00 2.20
N LEU A 64 -1.36 -20.67 2.34
CA LEU A 64 -2.45 -19.84 1.82
C LEU A 64 -2.64 -20.01 0.31
N LEU A 65 -1.55 -20.02 -0.46
CA LEU A 65 -1.62 -20.22 -1.91
C LEU A 65 -2.06 -21.64 -2.30
N THR A 66 -1.97 -22.62 -1.41
CA THR A 66 -2.36 -24.01 -1.66
C THR A 66 -3.80 -24.28 -1.23
N GLU A 67 -4.18 -23.78 -0.05
CA GLU A 67 -5.42 -24.13 0.65
C GLU A 67 -6.46 -23.00 0.65
N GLY A 68 -6.04 -21.76 0.38
CA GLY A 68 -6.86 -20.57 0.61
C GLY A 68 -6.89 -20.17 2.09
N GLY A 69 -7.71 -19.17 2.39
CA GLY A 69 -7.95 -18.66 3.74
C GLY A 69 -7.35 -17.28 3.99
N VAL A 70 -7.21 -16.93 5.27
CA VAL A 70 -6.75 -15.61 5.71
C VAL A 70 -5.55 -15.73 6.64
N TYR A 71 -4.69 -14.72 6.59
CA TYR A 71 -3.64 -14.48 7.56
C TYR A 71 -3.88 -13.13 8.24
N LEU A 72 -4.01 -13.18 9.56
CA LEU A 72 -4.14 -11.99 10.39
C LEU A 72 -2.76 -11.48 10.76
N TYR A 73 -2.50 -10.20 10.52
CA TYR A 73 -1.23 -9.63 10.89
C TYR A 73 -1.10 -9.56 12.41
N PRO A 74 0.01 -10.06 12.99
CA PRO A 74 0.20 -9.96 14.43
C PRO A 74 0.32 -8.50 14.83
N GLN A 75 -0.20 -8.17 16.01
CA GLN A 75 0.01 -6.86 16.60
C GLN A 75 1.47 -6.75 17.05
N VAL A 76 2.26 -5.97 16.30
CA VAL A 76 3.67 -5.68 16.63
C VAL A 76 3.77 -4.20 16.97
N GLY A 77 3.96 -3.89 18.25
CA GLY A 77 4.24 -2.53 18.75
C GLY A 77 3.21 -1.46 18.38
N GLY A 78 2.11 -1.35 19.13
CA GLY A 78 1.25 -0.15 19.24
C GLY A 78 0.51 0.40 18.00
N ILE A 79 1.01 0.20 16.79
CA ILE A 79 0.48 0.74 15.53
C ILE A 79 0.27 -0.42 14.56
N LEU A 80 -0.98 -0.88 14.45
CA LEU A 80 -1.38 -1.80 13.40
C LEU A 80 -1.62 -0.97 12.13
N THR A 81 -1.08 -1.36 10.98
CA THR A 81 -1.41 -0.74 9.67
C THR A 81 -2.00 -1.77 8.70
N ARG A 82 -2.06 -3.04 9.11
CA ARG A 82 -2.38 -4.20 8.28
C ARG A 82 -3.41 -5.03 9.02
N GLY A 83 -4.58 -5.23 8.42
CA GLY A 83 -5.65 -6.02 9.02
C GLY A 83 -5.48 -7.50 8.73
N LEU A 84 -5.61 -7.85 7.46
CA LEU A 84 -5.47 -9.23 7.01
C LEU A 84 -4.95 -9.33 5.57
N PHE A 85 -4.32 -10.46 5.27
CA PHE A 85 -4.10 -10.95 3.92
C PHE A 85 -5.06 -12.09 3.65
N ALA A 86 -5.66 -12.13 2.46
CA ALA A 86 -6.59 -13.17 2.05
C ALA A 86 -6.13 -13.84 0.76
N CYS A 87 -6.36 -15.15 0.68
CA CYS A 87 -6.24 -15.95 -0.52
C CYS A 87 -7.55 -16.72 -0.73
N ARG A 88 -8.22 -16.50 -1.85
CA ARG A 88 -9.43 -17.22 -2.24
C ARG A 88 -9.14 -18.14 -3.41
N ILE A 89 -9.48 -19.40 -3.23
CA ILE A 89 -9.37 -20.44 -4.24
C ILE A 89 -10.80 -20.94 -4.52
N ASP A 90 -11.22 -20.86 -5.77
CA ASP A 90 -12.46 -21.49 -6.20
C ASP A 90 -12.21 -23.00 -6.42
N PRO A 91 -12.87 -23.89 -5.66
CA PRO A 91 -12.67 -25.33 -5.78
C PRO A 91 -13.11 -25.89 -7.15
N THR A 92 -13.97 -25.18 -7.87
CA THR A 92 -14.41 -25.58 -9.21
C THR A 92 -13.45 -25.14 -10.32
N GLY A 93 -12.55 -24.19 -10.02
CA GLY A 93 -11.65 -23.58 -10.99
C GLY A 93 -12.35 -22.70 -12.03
N ALA A 94 -13.60 -22.30 -11.80
CA ALA A 94 -14.35 -21.39 -12.67
C ALA A 94 -13.87 -19.94 -12.53
N VAL A 95 -13.45 -19.56 -11.33
CA VAL A 95 -12.87 -18.25 -11.01
C VAL A 95 -11.36 -18.39 -10.78
N PRO A 96 -10.52 -17.47 -11.29
CA PRO A 96 -9.09 -17.49 -10.96
C PRO A 96 -8.85 -17.40 -9.46
N LYS A 97 -7.73 -17.95 -9.00
CA LYS A 97 -7.26 -17.71 -7.62
C LYS A 97 -7.09 -16.21 -7.40
N GLN A 98 -7.48 -15.71 -6.24
CA GLN A 98 -7.41 -14.29 -5.92
C GLN A 98 -6.68 -14.05 -4.61
N THR A 99 -5.82 -13.04 -4.54
CA THR A 99 -5.26 -12.54 -3.28
C THR A 99 -5.46 -11.05 -3.14
N TRP A 100 -5.59 -10.60 -1.90
CA TRP A 100 -5.72 -9.18 -1.57
C TRP A 100 -5.38 -8.95 -0.09
N THR A 101 -5.29 -7.67 0.27
CA THR A 101 -5.26 -7.26 1.68
C THR A 101 -6.47 -6.43 2.05
N LEU A 102 -6.82 -6.49 3.33
CA LEU A 102 -7.65 -5.48 3.97
C LEU A 102 -6.77 -4.65 4.90
N ASP A 103 -6.95 -3.34 4.80
CA ASP A 103 -6.51 -2.42 5.84
C ASP A 103 -7.31 -2.60 7.14
N LEU A 104 -6.98 -1.79 8.14
CA LEU A 104 -7.63 -1.86 9.46
C LEU A 104 -9.13 -1.57 9.45
N MET A 105 -9.60 -0.61 8.67
CA MET A 105 -11.01 -0.24 8.64
C MET A 105 -11.82 -1.35 7.97
N GLN A 106 -11.31 -1.84 6.84
CA GLN A 106 -11.89 -2.96 6.13
C GLN A 106 -11.86 -4.25 6.98
N PHE A 107 -10.78 -4.50 7.71
CA PHE A 107 -10.68 -5.62 8.63
C PHE A 107 -11.62 -5.47 9.84
N ALA A 108 -11.67 -4.31 10.48
CA ALA A 108 -12.56 -4.07 11.61
C ALA A 108 -14.03 -4.26 11.22
N GLU A 109 -14.41 -3.78 10.03
CA GLU A 109 -15.74 -4.04 9.48
C GLU A 109 -15.97 -5.55 9.25
N ALA A 110 -15.01 -6.23 8.61
CA ALA A 110 -15.14 -7.66 8.34
C ALA A 110 -15.24 -8.49 9.63
N GLU A 111 -14.47 -8.15 10.65
CA GLU A 111 -14.49 -8.82 11.95
C GLU A 111 -15.82 -8.58 12.68
N GLN A 112 -16.30 -7.33 12.71
CA GLN A 112 -17.58 -6.99 13.32
C GLN A 112 -18.73 -7.73 12.62
N LEU A 113 -18.74 -7.75 11.30
CA LEU A 113 -19.78 -8.40 10.50
C LEU A 113 -19.74 -9.93 10.64
N SER A 114 -18.54 -10.52 10.66
CA SER A 114 -18.34 -11.96 10.93
C SER A 114 -18.91 -12.34 12.30
N ARG A 115 -18.58 -11.59 13.36
CA ARG A 115 -19.10 -11.83 14.71
C ARG A 115 -20.61 -11.64 14.81
N ALA A 116 -21.14 -10.59 14.20
CA ALA A 116 -22.56 -10.27 14.28
C ALA A 116 -23.45 -11.28 13.53
N ARG A 117 -22.95 -11.91 12.48
CA ARG A 117 -23.72 -12.80 11.60
C ARG A 117 -23.31 -14.27 11.67
N GLY A 118 -22.24 -14.61 12.39
CA GLY A 118 -21.72 -15.98 12.48
C GLY A 118 -21.16 -16.52 11.15
N ILE A 119 -20.77 -15.62 10.24
CA ILE A 119 -20.22 -15.97 8.92
C ILE A 119 -18.70 -16.10 9.02
N PRO A 120 -18.06 -17.08 8.36
CA PRO A 120 -16.61 -17.21 8.32
C PRO A 120 -15.89 -15.91 7.88
N LEU A 121 -14.77 -15.60 8.54
CA LEU A 121 -14.06 -14.32 8.32
C LEU A 121 -13.54 -14.17 6.89
N ASP A 122 -13.13 -15.26 6.26
CA ASP A 122 -12.67 -15.30 4.87
C ASP A 122 -13.80 -14.94 3.88
N GLU A 123 -15.02 -15.43 4.10
CA GLU A 123 -16.18 -15.07 3.31
C GLU A 123 -16.53 -13.58 3.46
N VAL A 124 -16.54 -13.09 4.71
CA VAL A 124 -16.85 -11.69 4.99
C VAL A 124 -15.76 -10.75 4.47
N ALA A 125 -14.49 -11.14 4.57
CA ALA A 125 -13.37 -10.37 4.05
C ALA A 125 -13.48 -10.17 2.53
N ALA A 126 -13.93 -11.20 1.80
CA ALA A 126 -14.21 -11.08 0.37
C ALA A 126 -15.39 -10.13 0.09
N MET A 127 -16.47 -10.20 0.88
CA MET A 127 -17.61 -9.29 0.73
C MET A 127 -17.20 -7.83 0.90
N VAL A 128 -16.46 -7.51 1.98
CA VAL A 128 -15.98 -6.15 2.24
C VAL A 128 -15.03 -5.71 1.13
N PHE A 129 -14.11 -6.57 0.71
CA PHE A 129 -13.17 -6.26 -0.37
C PHE A 129 -13.90 -5.87 -1.66
N HIS A 130 -14.77 -6.74 -2.18
CA HIS A 130 -15.44 -6.52 -3.47
C HIS A 130 -16.37 -5.31 -3.46
N ARG A 131 -17.05 -5.03 -2.34
CA ARG A 131 -17.91 -3.84 -2.21
C ARG A 131 -17.11 -2.53 -2.27
N THR A 132 -15.80 -2.57 -2.02
CA THR A 132 -14.91 -1.40 -2.02
C THR A 132 -14.15 -1.20 -3.32
N LEU A 133 -14.37 -2.07 -4.33
CA LEU A 133 -13.73 -1.94 -5.63
C LEU A 133 -14.40 -0.85 -6.48
N PRO A 134 -13.64 -0.19 -7.37
CA PRO A 134 -14.20 0.70 -8.38
C PRO A 134 -15.29 0.01 -9.22
N GLU A 135 -16.31 0.77 -9.64
CA GLU A 135 -17.40 0.24 -10.47
C GLU A 135 -16.88 -0.35 -11.79
N GLU A 136 -15.89 0.30 -12.43
CA GLU A 136 -15.27 -0.21 -13.66
C GLU A 136 -14.63 -1.59 -13.44
N LEU A 137 -13.86 -1.73 -12.36
CA LEU A 137 -13.21 -3.00 -12.04
C LEU A 137 -14.24 -4.09 -11.71
N THR A 138 -15.29 -3.75 -10.97
CA THR A 138 -16.42 -4.65 -10.71
C THR A 138 -17.04 -5.15 -12.01
N ALA A 139 -17.36 -4.23 -12.94
CA ALA A 139 -17.94 -4.57 -14.24
C ALA A 139 -17.01 -5.41 -15.13
N LYS A 140 -15.68 -5.30 -14.96
CA LYS A 140 -14.70 -6.14 -15.65
C LYS A 140 -14.56 -7.52 -15.00
N LEU A 141 -14.63 -7.63 -13.68
CA LEU A 141 -14.59 -8.91 -12.97
C LEU A 141 -15.75 -9.83 -13.36
N ASP A 142 -16.90 -9.27 -13.75
CA ASP A 142 -18.05 -10.01 -14.28
C ASP A 142 -17.83 -10.55 -15.71
N ARG A 143 -16.76 -10.12 -16.39
CA ARG A 143 -16.41 -10.56 -17.74
C ARG A 143 -15.36 -11.67 -17.67
N LYS A 144 -15.49 -12.65 -18.57
CA LYS A 144 -14.46 -13.67 -18.74
C LYS A 144 -13.10 -13.00 -19.01
N ASN A 145 -12.07 -13.37 -18.25
CA ASN A 145 -10.72 -12.83 -18.34
C ASN A 145 -10.66 -11.30 -18.31
N LEU A 146 -11.44 -10.65 -17.44
CA LEU A 146 -11.51 -9.18 -17.31
C LEU A 146 -11.97 -8.45 -18.60
N GLY A 147 -12.46 -9.19 -19.60
CA GLY A 147 -12.78 -8.64 -20.91
C GLY A 147 -11.56 -8.35 -21.79
N LEU A 148 -10.41 -8.97 -21.51
CA LEU A 148 -9.20 -8.82 -22.33
C LEU A 148 -9.44 -9.19 -23.80
N ASP A 149 -9.04 -8.31 -24.72
CA ASP A 149 -9.02 -8.62 -26.15
C ASP A 149 -7.72 -9.34 -26.53
N TYR A 150 -7.82 -10.66 -26.70
CA TYR A 150 -6.70 -11.52 -27.10
C TYR A 150 -6.02 -11.13 -28.42
N ARG A 151 -6.68 -10.32 -29.26
CA ARG A 151 -6.10 -9.84 -30.53
C ARG A 151 -5.10 -8.71 -30.31
N THR A 152 -5.22 -7.97 -29.21
CA THR A 152 -4.37 -6.82 -28.88
C THR A 152 -3.29 -7.15 -27.86
N LEU A 153 -3.34 -8.34 -27.26
CA LEU A 153 -2.35 -8.79 -26.28
C LEU A 153 -1.03 -9.24 -26.92
N ASP A 154 0.05 -9.10 -26.16
CA ASP A 154 1.32 -9.73 -26.51
C ASP A 154 1.14 -11.26 -26.64
N ARG A 155 1.82 -11.85 -27.64
CA ARG A 155 1.69 -13.29 -27.95
C ARG A 155 2.03 -14.19 -26.76
N SER A 156 2.91 -13.77 -25.85
CA SER A 156 3.27 -14.54 -24.67
C SER A 156 2.20 -14.54 -23.59
N VAL A 157 1.35 -13.49 -23.54
CA VAL A 157 0.20 -13.38 -22.64
C VAL A 157 -0.97 -14.18 -23.21
N ALA A 158 -1.26 -14.00 -24.50
CA ALA A 158 -2.34 -14.70 -25.21
C ALA A 158 -2.14 -16.23 -25.20
N LYS A 159 -0.90 -16.71 -25.29
CA LYS A 159 -0.57 -18.15 -25.20
C LYS A 159 -0.92 -18.81 -23.86
N GLY A 160 -1.01 -18.04 -22.77
CA GLY A 160 -1.42 -18.57 -21.46
C GLY A 160 -2.91 -18.90 -21.39
N GLY A 161 -3.73 -18.34 -22.28
CA GLY A 161 -5.17 -18.56 -22.31
C GLY A 161 -5.91 -17.80 -21.21
N ASP A 162 -6.72 -18.51 -20.43
CA ASP A 162 -7.54 -17.92 -19.36
C ASP A 162 -6.67 -17.49 -18.17
N ILE A 163 -7.03 -16.37 -17.53
CA ILE A 163 -6.39 -15.90 -16.29
C ILE A 163 -6.53 -16.99 -15.23
N LYS A 164 -5.40 -17.33 -14.60
CA LYS A 164 -5.30 -18.36 -13.56
C LYS A 164 -5.23 -17.77 -12.16
N TYR A 165 -4.69 -16.55 -12.04
CA TYR A 165 -4.54 -15.88 -10.77
C TYR A 165 -4.58 -14.36 -10.92
N ILE A 166 -5.13 -13.70 -9.90
CA ILE A 166 -5.22 -12.25 -9.76
C ILE A 166 -4.73 -11.86 -8.35
N ASP A 167 -3.72 -11.00 -8.29
CA ASP A 167 -3.33 -10.30 -7.08
C ASP A 167 -3.87 -8.87 -7.13
N PHE A 168 -4.76 -8.54 -6.21
CA PHE A 168 -5.23 -7.18 -6.05
C PHE A 168 -4.28 -6.43 -5.12
N ARG A 169 -3.34 -5.73 -5.73
CA ARG A 169 -2.38 -4.90 -5.02
C ARG A 169 -3.05 -3.59 -4.68
N LYS A 170 -3.63 -3.53 -3.49
CA LYS A 170 -3.91 -2.25 -2.85
C LYS A 170 -2.59 -1.72 -2.33
N ASP A 171 -2.26 -0.46 -2.57
CA ASP A 171 -1.27 0.19 -1.72
C ASP A 171 -1.78 0.12 -0.28
N TRP A 172 -0.92 -0.30 0.65
CA TRP A 172 -1.29 -0.91 1.94
C TRP A 172 -1.87 0.05 2.98
N SER A 173 -2.61 1.07 2.55
CA SER A 173 -3.25 1.97 3.48
C SER A 173 -4.28 2.90 2.82
N PRO A 174 -5.57 2.79 3.16
CA PRO A 174 -6.46 3.96 3.19
C PRO A 174 -6.09 4.97 4.28
N HIS A 175 -5.07 4.68 5.11
CA HIS A 175 -4.53 5.54 6.18
C HIS A 175 -3.18 6.20 5.85
N PHE A 176 -2.63 6.04 4.64
CA PHE A 176 -1.53 6.87 4.15
C PHE A 176 -2.02 7.84 3.06
N LYS A 177 -3.25 8.32 3.24
CA LYS A 177 -3.49 9.74 3.04
C LYS A 177 -2.39 10.48 3.77
N ARG A 178 -1.66 11.39 3.11
CA ARG A 178 -0.48 12.02 3.72
C ARG A 178 -0.94 12.86 4.90
N LEU A 179 -0.80 12.32 6.11
CA LEU A 179 -1.14 12.99 7.35
C LEU A 179 -0.07 14.05 7.60
N CYS A 180 -0.44 15.28 7.28
CA CYS A 180 0.41 16.44 7.48
C CYS A 180 0.06 17.06 8.82
N ILE A 181 1.05 17.13 9.72
CA ILE A 181 0.92 17.95 10.94
C ILE A 181 1.07 19.40 10.51
N MET A 182 -0.01 20.16 10.62
CA MET A 182 0.01 21.60 10.35
C MET A 182 0.57 22.36 11.55
N PRO A 183 1.07 23.60 11.36
CA PRO A 183 1.64 24.37 12.46
C PRO A 183 0.64 24.70 13.58
N ASP A 184 -0.65 24.74 13.25
CA ASP A 184 -1.76 24.93 14.21
C ASP A 184 -2.16 23.63 14.93
N GLY A 185 -1.45 22.53 14.65
CA GLY A 185 -1.70 21.22 15.22
C GLY A 185 -2.80 20.43 14.55
N ARG A 186 -3.43 20.92 13.47
CA ARG A 186 -4.36 20.10 12.71
C ARG A 186 -3.62 18.97 12.01
N LEU A 187 -4.25 17.80 11.97
CA LEU A 187 -3.85 16.71 11.10
C LEU A 187 -4.67 16.86 9.83
N VAL A 188 -3.99 17.11 8.71
CA VAL A 188 -4.64 17.24 7.40
C VAL A 188 -4.27 16.04 6.57
N GLU A 189 -5.27 15.39 5.99
CA GLU A 189 -5.12 14.26 5.08
C GLU A 189 -5.19 14.77 3.64
N THR A 190 -4.31 14.27 2.77
CA THR A 190 -4.38 14.51 1.31
C THR A 190 -4.36 13.17 0.56
N GLY A 191 -5.19 13.03 -0.46
CA GLY A 191 -5.40 11.84 -1.29
C GLY A 191 -4.41 11.71 -2.45
N GLY A 192 -3.93 12.83 -3.02
CA GLY A 192 -3.08 12.82 -4.23
C GLY A 192 -1.86 13.75 -4.21
N LEU A 193 -0.90 13.60 -5.15
CA LEU A 193 0.27 14.48 -5.29
C LEU A 193 -0.13 15.93 -5.57
N GLU A 194 -1.18 16.10 -6.35
CA GLU A 194 -1.75 17.38 -6.78
C GLU A 194 -2.41 18.10 -5.61
N GLU A 195 -3.24 17.39 -4.83
CA GLU A 195 -3.88 17.95 -3.64
C GLU A 195 -2.84 18.34 -2.57
N PHE A 196 -1.82 17.51 -2.36
CA PHE A 196 -0.71 17.84 -1.47
C PHE A 196 0.10 19.04 -1.97
N ALA A 197 0.40 19.08 -3.28
CA ALA A 197 1.09 20.20 -3.89
C ALA A 197 0.28 21.51 -3.70
N GLN A 198 -1.02 21.45 -3.93
CA GLN A 198 -1.94 22.57 -3.75
C GLN A 198 -2.04 23.00 -2.27
N LEU A 199 -2.24 22.05 -1.35
CA LEU A 199 -2.31 22.30 0.10
C LEU A 199 -1.04 22.98 0.59
N HIS A 200 0.11 22.53 0.09
CA HIS A 200 1.40 23.04 0.52
C HIS A 200 1.88 24.25 -0.29
N GLY A 201 1.23 24.61 -1.40
CA GLY A 201 1.68 25.71 -2.26
C GLY A 201 3.02 25.40 -2.95
N ILE A 202 3.23 24.14 -3.31
CA ILE A 202 4.42 23.64 -4.01
C ILE A 202 4.02 23.04 -5.36
N THR A 203 4.99 22.75 -6.22
CA THR A 203 4.72 22.05 -7.49
C THR A 203 4.55 20.54 -7.27
N PRO A 204 3.79 19.83 -8.14
CA PRO A 204 3.69 18.37 -8.08
C PRO A 204 5.05 17.66 -8.19
N ALA A 205 6.00 18.22 -8.94
CA ALA A 205 7.36 17.69 -9.03
C ALA A 205 8.09 17.77 -7.68
N GLN A 206 8.01 18.91 -6.98
CA GLN A 206 8.57 19.07 -5.65
C GLN A 206 7.89 18.15 -4.62
N ALA A 207 6.56 18.02 -4.69
CA ALA A 207 5.80 17.10 -3.87
C ALA A 207 6.29 15.65 -4.05
N LYS A 208 6.45 15.22 -5.31
CA LYS A 208 6.94 13.89 -5.66
C LYS A 208 8.34 13.64 -5.10
N THR A 209 9.28 14.53 -5.35
CA THR A 209 10.66 14.42 -4.85
C THR A 209 10.69 14.33 -3.32
N LEU A 210 9.96 15.21 -2.64
CA LEU A 210 9.94 15.25 -1.17
C LEU A 210 9.34 13.99 -0.55
N VAL A 211 8.30 13.42 -1.18
CA VAL A 211 7.62 12.22 -0.70
C VAL A 211 8.42 10.95 -0.98
N GLU A 212 9.15 10.87 -2.09
CA GLU A 212 9.97 9.71 -2.45
C GLU A 212 11.31 9.68 -1.72
N GLN A 213 11.91 10.84 -1.51
CA GLN A 213 13.31 10.95 -1.04
C GLN A 213 13.40 11.45 0.41
N GLY A 214 12.32 12.00 0.96
CA GLY A 214 12.36 12.72 2.22
C GLY A 214 13.12 14.04 2.11
N GLY A 215 13.40 14.66 3.26
CA GLY A 215 14.14 15.91 3.37
C GLY A 215 13.26 17.10 3.75
N THR A 216 13.72 18.30 3.41
CA THR A 216 13.05 19.55 3.79
C THR A 216 12.89 20.44 2.57
N LEU A 217 11.75 21.12 2.48
CA LEU A 217 11.45 22.08 1.42
C LEU A 217 10.98 23.40 2.05
N GLU A 218 11.68 24.50 1.76
CA GLU A 218 11.24 25.84 2.16
C GLU A 218 10.09 26.30 1.27
N VAL A 219 9.04 26.81 1.90
CA VAL A 219 7.82 27.29 1.24
C VAL A 219 7.38 28.57 1.92
N ASN A 220 7.51 29.71 1.24
CA ASN A 220 7.06 31.01 1.74
C ASN A 220 7.57 31.36 3.17
N GLY A 221 8.82 30.98 3.48
CA GLY A 221 9.43 31.21 4.79
C GLY A 221 9.05 30.18 5.87
N GLU A 222 8.15 29.26 5.58
CA GLU A 222 7.87 28.06 6.36
C GLU A 222 8.70 26.89 5.84
N ILE A 223 8.76 25.80 6.61
CA ILE A 223 9.42 24.57 6.18
C ILE A 223 8.45 23.40 6.17
N LEU A 224 8.44 22.68 5.05
CA LEU A 224 7.80 21.38 4.91
C LEU A 224 8.87 20.31 5.08
N ALA A 225 8.77 19.52 6.14
CA ALA A 225 9.69 18.45 6.45
C ALA A 225 9.03 17.11 6.15
N CYS A 226 9.76 16.22 5.49
CA CYS A 226 9.35 14.85 5.19
C CYS A 226 10.43 13.89 5.66
N GLN A 227 10.08 12.96 6.54
CA GLN A 227 10.97 11.88 6.94
C GLN A 227 10.45 10.56 6.39
N ILE A 228 11.33 9.78 5.78
CA ILE A 228 10.99 8.42 5.36
C ILE A 228 11.22 7.48 6.54
N VAL A 229 10.14 7.05 7.18
CA VAL A 229 10.16 6.11 8.30
C VAL A 229 9.61 4.79 7.81
N ASN A 230 10.43 3.72 7.85
CA ASN A 230 10.05 2.38 7.36
C ASN A 230 9.53 2.37 5.92
N GLY A 231 10.13 3.18 5.04
CA GLY A 231 9.70 3.31 3.64
C GLY A 231 8.43 4.14 3.44
N GLN A 232 7.96 4.86 4.47
CA GLN A 232 6.76 5.68 4.41
C GLN A 232 7.04 7.17 4.70
N PRO A 233 6.44 8.10 3.95
CA PRO A 233 6.62 9.53 4.14
C PRO A 233 5.81 10.02 5.34
N ALA A 234 6.49 10.58 6.35
CA ALA A 234 5.90 11.30 7.46
C ALA A 234 6.15 12.80 7.28
N VAL A 235 5.08 13.60 7.15
CA VAL A 235 5.17 15.00 6.76
C VAL A 235 4.71 15.93 7.88
N ALA A 236 5.49 16.98 8.14
CA ALA A 236 5.14 18.05 9.08
C ALA A 236 5.48 19.41 8.48
N ARG A 237 4.62 20.40 8.73
CA ARG A 237 4.83 21.78 8.31
C ARG A 237 5.07 22.64 9.54
N PHE A 238 6.09 23.48 9.48
CA PHE A 238 6.51 24.32 10.58
C PHE A 238 6.50 25.79 10.18
N THR A 239 6.08 26.65 11.11
CA THR A 239 6.17 28.10 10.93
C THR A 239 7.62 28.56 10.78
N ALA A 240 7.83 29.76 10.22
CA ALA A 240 9.13 30.43 10.19
C ALA A 240 9.80 30.49 11.58
N LYS A 241 9.01 30.74 12.63
CA LYS A 241 9.49 30.80 14.02
C LYS A 241 10.03 29.44 14.49
N ASN A 242 9.30 28.37 14.22
CA ASN A 242 9.72 27.01 14.59
C ASN A 242 10.98 26.61 13.80
N TYR A 243 11.03 27.02 12.53
CA TYR A 243 12.20 26.74 11.71
C TYR A 243 13.46 27.48 12.17
N MET A 244 13.36 28.76 12.55
CA MET A 244 14.50 29.47 13.14
C MET A 244 15.00 28.83 14.43
N LYS A 245 14.09 28.45 15.33
CA LYS A 245 14.43 27.71 16.54
C LYS A 245 15.14 26.39 16.24
N ALA A 246 14.70 25.66 15.22
CA ALA A 246 15.35 24.42 14.81
C ALA A 246 16.75 24.68 14.23
N LYS A 247 16.97 25.76 13.46
CA LYS A 247 18.30 26.15 12.98
C LYS A 247 19.23 26.51 14.14
N GLU A 248 18.76 27.28 15.12
CA GLU A 248 19.52 27.63 16.32
C GLU A 248 19.90 26.39 17.13
N LEU A 249 18.93 25.48 17.34
CA LEU A 249 19.11 24.23 18.06
C LEU A 249 20.11 23.29 17.36
N ALA A 250 19.99 23.16 16.03
CA ALA A 250 20.93 22.40 15.21
C ALA A 250 22.36 22.95 15.35
N ALA A 251 22.53 24.27 15.31
CA ALA A 251 23.83 24.92 15.45
C ALA A 251 24.41 24.79 16.86
N THR A 252 23.59 24.95 17.91
CA THR A 252 24.08 24.89 19.30
C THR A 252 24.36 23.47 19.80
N LYS A 253 23.55 22.49 19.38
CA LYS A 253 23.71 21.09 19.82
C LYS A 253 24.44 20.20 18.80
N GLY A 254 24.82 20.74 17.63
CA GLY A 254 25.44 19.97 16.55
C GLY A 254 24.51 18.91 15.95
N LEU A 255 23.20 19.13 15.98
CA LEU A 255 22.19 18.19 15.49
C LEU A 255 21.94 18.34 13.98
N HIS A 256 21.49 17.28 13.34
CA HIS A 256 20.93 17.37 12.00
C HIS A 256 19.62 18.18 12.04
N LEU A 257 19.35 18.97 11.00
CA LEU A 257 18.20 19.89 10.96
C LEU A 257 16.85 19.17 11.15
N MET A 258 16.71 17.95 10.61
CA MET A 258 15.50 17.14 10.81
C MET A 258 15.29 16.72 12.27
N ASP A 259 16.36 16.43 12.99
CA ASP A 259 16.28 16.05 14.41
C ASP A 259 15.90 17.27 15.26
N ALA A 260 16.48 18.43 14.93
CA ALA A 260 16.13 19.70 15.57
C ALA A 260 14.67 20.11 15.29
N LEU A 261 14.17 19.90 14.06
CA LEU A 261 12.76 20.13 13.71
C LEU A 261 11.83 19.18 14.47
N SER A 262 12.22 17.92 14.62
CA SER A 262 11.46 16.93 15.40
C SER A 262 11.38 17.33 16.88
N GLU A 263 12.50 17.77 17.46
CA GLU A 263 12.54 18.27 18.85
C GLU A 263 11.67 19.52 19.03
N VAL A 264 11.73 20.47 18.10
CA VAL A 264 10.88 21.68 18.14
C VAL A 264 9.39 21.32 18.00
N GLY A 265 9.03 20.42 17.08
CA GLY A 265 7.65 19.98 16.88
C GLY A 265 7.08 19.23 18.08
N TYR A 266 7.86 18.32 18.67
CA TYR A 266 7.47 17.57 19.86
C TYR A 266 7.25 18.47 21.08
N ASN A 267 8.07 19.51 21.21
CA ASN A 267 7.96 20.47 22.30
C ASN A 267 6.95 21.60 22.03
N ASP A 268 6.32 21.65 20.85
CA ASP A 268 5.28 22.64 20.52
C ASP A 268 3.89 22.10 20.91
N PRO A 269 3.25 22.65 21.96
CA PRO A 269 1.96 22.17 22.42
C PRO A 269 0.83 22.39 21.40
N ALA A 270 1.00 23.30 20.45
CA ALA A 270 0.05 23.47 19.36
C ALA A 270 0.16 22.29 18.40
N MET A 271 1.37 22.00 17.89
CA MET A 271 1.60 20.90 16.94
C MET A 271 1.22 19.53 17.52
N MET A 272 1.50 19.30 18.80
CA MET A 272 1.19 18.03 19.47
C MET A 272 -0.29 17.88 19.87
N ARG A 273 -1.09 18.94 19.78
CA ARG A 273 -2.46 18.95 20.32
C ARG A 273 -3.36 17.86 19.74
N SER A 274 -3.31 17.64 18.43
CA SER A 274 -4.15 16.62 17.78
C SER A 274 -3.56 15.21 17.89
N LEU A 275 -2.23 15.08 17.95
CA LEU A 275 -1.56 13.81 18.23
C LEU A 275 -1.90 13.31 19.64
N VAL A 276 -1.82 14.18 20.65
CA VAL A 276 -2.18 13.87 22.05
C VAL A 276 -3.68 13.54 22.20
N ARG A 277 -4.57 14.20 21.42
CA ARG A 277 -6.00 13.84 21.38
C ARG A 277 -6.25 12.49 20.72
N LYS A 278 -5.50 12.15 19.67
CA LYS A 278 -5.59 10.84 19.00
C LYS A 278 -5.10 9.71 19.91
N GLU A 279 -4.01 9.93 20.66
CA GLU A 279 -3.50 8.98 21.65
C GLU A 279 -4.45 8.80 22.84
N ARG A 280 -5.09 9.87 23.33
CA ARG A 280 -6.05 9.79 24.45
C ARG A 280 -7.37 9.08 24.10
N ASN A 281 -7.78 9.11 22.84
CA ASN A 281 -9.05 8.49 22.40
C ASN A 281 -8.88 7.06 21.86
N GLY A 282 -7.66 6.55 21.72
CA GLY A 282 -7.37 5.16 21.29
C GLY A 282 -7.20 4.15 22.43
N GLY A 283 -7.47 4.55 23.68
CA GLY A 283 -7.31 3.72 24.89
C GLY A 283 -8.62 3.33 25.58
N ARG A 284 -9.77 3.41 24.88
CA ARG A 284 -11.06 2.88 25.35
C ARG A 284 -11.72 2.07 24.26
#